data_AF-A0A7L4GMC9-F1
#
_entry.id   AF-A0A7L4GMC9-F1
#
_cell.length_a   1.000
_cell.length_b   1.000
_cell.length_c   1.000
_cell.angle_alpha   90.00
_cell.angle_beta   90.00
_cell.angle_gamma   90.00
#
_symmetry.space_group_name_H-M   'P 1'
#
loop_
_entity.id
_entity.type
_entity.pdbx_description
1 polymer ?
#
loop_
_entity_poly.entity_id
_entity_poly.type
_entity_poly.pdbx_seq_one_letter_code
_entity_poly.pdbx_strand_id
1 'polypeptide(L)'
;SHCSFVLEELKLLPADEKSRDHKARCLWFLDTLIKFSYLKVIKKKYPMGPECPHIISRKLMKNFTSLTYNNGSVQNLISASMKAKIAAYVIALALHIKNFQTDLTVLQNDMKLQESRMMDIAKAMRLKVSKAKGLLGLNDQNHKLGTLCLPLPVQKASGNKLKRKKMN
;
A
#
# COMPACT_ATOMS: atom_id res chain seq x y z
N SER A 1 -5.04 3.65 -15.63
CA SER A 1 -3.97 2.66 -15.38
C SER A 1 -4.56 1.57 -14.51
N HIS A 2 -4.40 0.31 -14.91
CA HIS A 2 -4.82 -0.84 -14.11
C HIS A 2 -3.71 -1.23 -13.13
N CYS A 3 -4.07 -1.75 -11.96
CA CYS A 3 -3.11 -2.22 -10.96
C CYS A 3 -2.54 -3.56 -11.39
N SER A 4 -1.23 -3.62 -11.60
CA SER A 4 -0.51 -4.79 -12.09
C SER A 4 -0.64 -5.97 -11.14
N PHE A 5 -0.53 -5.72 -9.82
CA PHE A 5 -0.76 -6.72 -8.78
C PHE A 5 -2.15 -7.38 -8.91
N VAL A 6 -3.18 -6.57 -9.12
CA VAL A 6 -4.57 -7.05 -9.22
C VAL A 6 -4.75 -7.91 -10.46
N LEU A 7 -4.21 -7.48 -11.60
CA LEU A 7 -4.31 -8.24 -12.85
C LEU A 7 -3.62 -9.61 -12.74
N GLU A 8 -2.44 -9.68 -12.12
CA GLU A 8 -1.76 -10.96 -11.92
C GLU A 8 -2.52 -11.88 -10.96
N GLU A 9 -3.06 -11.34 -9.85
CA GLU A 9 -3.81 -12.16 -8.90
C GLU A 9 -5.18 -12.61 -9.39
N LEU A 10 -5.80 -11.87 -10.32
CA LEU A 10 -7.04 -12.28 -10.97
C LEU A 10 -6.86 -13.52 -11.86
N LYS A 11 -5.69 -13.69 -12.48
CA LYS A 11 -5.35 -14.91 -13.23
C LYS A 11 -5.20 -16.13 -12.33
N LEU A 12 -4.90 -15.90 -11.05
CA LEU A 12 -4.62 -16.91 -10.03
C LEU A 12 -5.78 -17.06 -9.03
N LEU A 13 -7.02 -16.81 -9.47
CA LEU A 13 -8.19 -17.04 -8.63
C LEU A 13 -8.42 -18.55 -8.42
N PRO A 14 -8.79 -18.98 -7.21
CA PRO A 14 -9.05 -20.38 -6.93
C PRO A 14 -10.33 -20.89 -7.63
N ALA A 15 -10.39 -22.20 -7.85
CA ALA A 15 -11.57 -22.87 -8.40
C ALA A 15 -12.72 -22.96 -7.38
N ASP A 16 -12.40 -23.05 -6.08
CA ASP A 16 -13.39 -23.03 -5.01
C ASP A 16 -14.13 -21.69 -4.96
N GLU A 17 -15.47 -21.74 -4.95
CA GLU A 17 -16.31 -20.54 -5.07
C GLU A 17 -16.16 -19.59 -3.88
N LYS A 18 -16.17 -20.11 -2.66
CA LYS A 18 -16.07 -19.29 -1.44
C LYS A 18 -14.72 -18.60 -1.36
N SER A 19 -13.65 -19.34 -1.62
CA SER A 19 -12.29 -18.81 -1.65
C SER A 19 -12.11 -17.80 -2.78
N ARG A 20 -12.73 -18.04 -3.93
CA ARG A 20 -12.70 -17.14 -5.09
C ARG A 20 -13.41 -15.83 -4.78
N ASP A 21 -14.62 -15.89 -4.25
CA ASP A 21 -15.40 -14.70 -3.85
C ASP A 21 -14.63 -13.88 -2.81
N HIS A 22 -14.09 -14.52 -1.77
CA HIS A 22 -13.27 -13.85 -0.76
C HIS A 22 -12.04 -13.15 -1.37
N LYS A 23 -11.25 -13.87 -2.18
CA LYS A 23 -10.05 -13.31 -2.85
C LYS A 23 -10.43 -12.18 -3.80
N ALA A 24 -11.51 -12.32 -4.58
CA ALA A 24 -12.01 -11.28 -5.48
C ALA A 24 -12.42 -10.00 -4.74
N ARG A 25 -13.12 -10.12 -3.60
CA ARG A 25 -13.48 -8.97 -2.74
C ARG A 25 -12.24 -8.27 -2.17
N CYS A 26 -11.25 -9.04 -1.72
CA CYS A 26 -9.98 -8.50 -1.24
C CYS A 26 -9.24 -7.74 -2.36
N LEU A 27 -9.18 -8.30 -3.56
CA LEU A 27 -8.57 -7.66 -4.74
C LEU A 27 -9.30 -6.38 -5.16
N TRP A 28 -10.64 -6.42 -5.20
CA TRP A 28 -11.46 -5.25 -5.52
C TRP A 28 -11.25 -4.13 -4.50
N PHE A 29 -11.17 -4.46 -3.21
CA PHE A 29 -10.94 -3.46 -2.17
C PHE A 29 -9.50 -2.93 -2.19
N LEU A 30 -8.51 -3.77 -2.52
CA LEU A 30 -7.13 -3.34 -2.73
C LEU A 30 -7.03 -2.34 -3.90
N ASP A 31 -7.63 -2.65 -5.05
CA ASP A 31 -7.70 -1.74 -6.20
C ASP A 31 -8.40 -0.41 -5.83
N THR A 32 -9.49 -0.50 -5.06
CA THR A 32 -10.21 0.66 -4.53
C THR A 32 -9.30 1.54 -3.67
N LEU A 33 -8.51 0.97 -2.76
CA LEU A 33 -7.58 1.72 -1.92
C LEU A 33 -6.49 2.41 -2.74
N ILE A 34 -5.93 1.71 -3.75
CA ILE A 34 -4.92 2.30 -4.64
C ILE A 34 -5.50 3.47 -5.41
N LYS A 35 -6.66 3.30 -6.06
CA LYS A 35 -7.36 4.38 -6.77
C LYS A 35 -7.70 5.54 -5.86
N PHE A 36 -8.18 5.26 -4.65
CA PHE A 36 -8.49 6.27 -3.65
C PHE A 36 -7.26 7.10 -3.27
N SER A 37 -6.08 6.46 -3.12
CA SER A 37 -4.82 7.13 -2.77
C SER A 37 -4.38 8.22 -3.76
N TYR A 38 -4.87 8.15 -5.00
CA TYR A 38 -4.58 9.15 -6.03
C TYR A 38 -5.40 10.43 -5.88
N LEU A 39 -6.50 10.39 -5.14
CA LEU A 39 -7.35 11.54 -4.89
C LEU A 39 -6.67 12.48 -3.89
N LYS A 40 -6.07 13.58 -4.35
CA LYS A 40 -5.46 14.56 -3.43
C LYS A 40 -6.54 15.30 -2.63
N VAL A 41 -7.46 15.96 -3.33
CA VAL A 41 -8.57 16.71 -2.74
C VAL A 41 -9.87 16.08 -3.22
N ILE A 42 -10.75 15.75 -2.29
CA ILE A 42 -12.02 15.07 -2.59
C ILE A 42 -13.13 16.10 -2.63
N LYS A 43 -13.50 16.49 -3.86
CA LYS A 43 -14.57 17.45 -4.13
C LYS A 43 -15.94 16.79 -4.37
N LYS A 44 -15.95 15.50 -4.72
CA LYS A 44 -17.17 14.76 -5.10
C LYS A 44 -17.77 14.06 -3.89
N LYS A 45 -19.12 14.04 -3.84
CA LYS A 45 -19.89 13.26 -2.84
C LYS A 45 -19.60 11.75 -2.91
N TYR A 46 -19.29 11.24 -4.11
CA TYR A 46 -18.95 9.83 -4.38
C TYR A 46 -17.54 9.74 -5.01
N PRO A 47 -16.46 9.72 -4.21
CA PRO A 47 -15.08 9.71 -4.71
C PRO A 47 -14.73 8.49 -5.58
N MET A 48 -15.42 7.35 -5.35
CA MET A 48 -15.17 6.08 -6.03
C MET A 48 -16.18 5.77 -7.14
N GLY A 49 -17.05 6.73 -7.50
CA GLY A 49 -18.12 6.54 -8.49
C GLY A 49 -19.39 5.91 -7.92
N PRO A 50 -20.47 5.84 -8.74
CA PRO A 50 -21.78 5.33 -8.32
C PRO A 50 -21.78 3.81 -8.06
N GLU A 51 -20.90 3.06 -8.71
CA GLU A 51 -20.76 1.60 -8.56
C GLU A 51 -20.21 1.17 -7.19
N CYS A 52 -19.58 2.09 -6.44
CA CYS A 52 -19.03 1.79 -5.13
C CYS A 52 -20.12 1.86 -4.05
N PRO A 53 -20.39 0.78 -3.29
CA PRO A 53 -21.37 0.82 -2.22
C PRO A 53 -21.13 1.96 -1.23
N HIS A 54 -22.19 2.71 -0.92
CA HIS A 54 -22.09 3.94 -0.12
C HIS A 54 -21.46 3.71 1.27
N ILE A 55 -21.68 2.54 1.88
CA ILE A 55 -21.07 2.16 3.17
C ILE A 55 -19.54 2.13 3.07
N ILE A 56 -19.00 1.62 1.96
CA ILE A 56 -17.56 1.53 1.71
C ILE A 56 -17.00 2.93 1.47
N SER A 57 -17.66 3.71 0.60
CA SER A 57 -17.25 5.10 0.34
C SER A 57 -17.21 5.94 1.61
N ARG A 58 -18.25 5.85 2.46
CA ARG A 58 -18.30 6.53 3.76
C ARG A 58 -17.15 6.10 4.68
N LYS A 59 -16.84 4.80 4.74
CA LYS A 59 -15.71 4.29 5.54
C LYS A 59 -14.37 4.77 5.02
N LEU A 60 -14.17 4.84 3.70
CA LEU A 60 -12.94 5.34 3.10
C LEU A 60 -12.70 6.81 3.49
N MET A 61 -13.73 7.64 3.31
CA MET A 61 -13.68 9.05 3.71
C MET A 61 -13.35 9.19 5.19
N LYS A 62 -14.10 8.52 6.08
CA LYS A 62 -13.90 8.65 7.53
C LYS A 62 -12.49 8.24 8.00
N ASN A 63 -11.88 7.24 7.38
CA ASN A 63 -10.64 6.63 7.89
C ASN A 63 -9.36 7.11 7.22
N PHE A 64 -9.45 7.62 5.99
CA PHE A 64 -8.30 7.91 5.13
C PHE A 64 -8.29 9.33 4.58
N THR A 65 -9.10 10.23 5.12
CA THR A 65 -9.02 11.68 4.84
C THR A 65 -8.84 12.47 6.13
N SER A 66 -8.33 13.68 5.97
CA SER A 66 -8.35 14.73 6.99
C SER A 66 -9.11 15.92 6.44
N LEU A 67 -9.85 16.61 7.30
CA LEU A 67 -10.46 17.89 6.95
C LEU A 67 -9.37 18.95 6.81
N THR A 68 -9.49 19.80 5.80
CA THR A 68 -8.68 20.99 5.61
C THR A 68 -9.58 22.17 5.30
N TYR A 69 -9.18 23.36 5.73
CA TYR A 69 -9.85 24.60 5.37
C TYR A 69 -9.04 25.28 4.27
N ASN A 70 -9.65 25.44 3.09
CA ASN A 70 -9.00 26.09 1.97
C ASN A 70 -10.01 26.98 1.22
N ASN A 71 -9.61 28.21 0.91
CA ASN A 71 -10.42 29.21 0.22
C ASN A 71 -11.86 29.32 0.78
N GLY A 72 -12.01 29.43 2.10
CA GLY A 72 -13.32 29.62 2.72
C GLY A 72 -14.19 28.36 2.84
N SER A 73 -13.68 27.18 2.47
CA SER A 73 -14.45 25.93 2.45
C SER A 73 -13.73 24.77 3.15
N VAL A 74 -14.50 23.95 3.86
CA VAL A 74 -14.02 22.69 4.45
C VAL A 74 -13.99 21.61 3.36
N GLN A 75 -12.83 21.00 3.14
CA GLN A 75 -12.65 19.94 2.14
C GLN A 75 -11.95 18.73 2.73
N ASN A 76 -12.19 17.56 2.14
CA ASN A 76 -11.47 16.34 2.48
C ASN A 76 -10.18 16.24 1.68
N LEU A 77 -9.07 16.02 2.38
CA LEU A 77 -7.72 15.91 1.81
C LEU A 77 -7.11 14.57 2.20
N ILE A 78 -6.48 13.89 1.24
CA ILE A 78 -5.61 12.74 1.54
C ILE A 78 -4.19 13.27 1.75
N SER A 79 -3.86 13.53 3.01
CA SER A 79 -2.54 13.98 3.43
C SER A 79 -1.46 12.90 3.23
N ALA A 80 -0.18 13.26 3.36
CA ALA A 80 0.93 12.32 3.22
C ALA A 80 0.91 11.19 4.28
N SER A 81 0.39 11.47 5.48
CA SER A 81 0.19 10.46 6.53
C SER A 81 -0.97 9.51 6.17
N MET A 82 -2.07 10.04 5.64
CA MET A 82 -3.18 9.22 5.14
C MET A 82 -2.75 8.33 3.97
N LYS A 83 -1.94 8.84 3.02
CA LYS A 83 -1.38 8.01 1.95
C LYS A 83 -0.54 6.85 2.48
N ALA A 84 0.27 7.08 3.51
CA ALA A 84 1.04 6.02 4.15
C ALA A 84 0.14 5.00 4.86
N LYS A 85 -0.94 5.46 5.50
CA LYS A 85 -1.95 4.58 6.10
C LYS A 85 -2.63 3.72 5.04
N ILE A 86 -3.03 4.31 3.91
CA ILE A 86 -3.62 3.56 2.78
C ILE A 86 -2.63 2.51 2.26
N ALA A 87 -1.37 2.89 2.04
CA ALA A 87 -0.33 1.97 1.60
C ALA A 87 -0.10 0.81 2.57
N ALA A 88 -0.11 1.07 3.88
CA ALA A 88 -0.02 0.00 4.88
C ALA A 88 -1.20 -1.00 4.78
N TYR A 89 -2.42 -0.50 4.53
CA TYR A 89 -3.59 -1.37 4.31
C TYR A 89 -3.49 -2.16 3.00
N VAL A 90 -2.98 -1.55 1.92
CA VAL A 90 -2.72 -2.23 0.64
C VAL A 90 -1.72 -3.37 0.85
N ILE A 91 -0.60 -3.12 1.54
CA ILE A 91 0.39 -4.15 1.86
C ILE A 91 -0.23 -5.26 2.71
N ALA A 92 -1.02 -4.93 3.74
CA ALA A 92 -1.68 -5.93 4.58
C ALA A 92 -2.62 -6.84 3.78
N LEU A 93 -3.43 -6.28 2.88
CA LEU A 93 -4.30 -7.06 2.00
C LEU A 93 -3.49 -7.93 1.04
N ALA A 94 -2.42 -7.38 0.43
CA ALA A 94 -1.55 -8.13 -0.46
C ALA A 94 -0.87 -9.31 0.26
N LEU A 95 -0.43 -9.11 1.51
CA LEU A 95 0.09 -10.19 2.37
C LEU A 95 -0.97 -11.26 2.62
N HIS A 96 -2.21 -10.90 2.95
CA HIS A 96 -3.29 -11.88 3.12
C HIS A 96 -3.57 -12.68 1.84
N ILE A 97 -3.48 -12.04 0.68
CA ILE A 97 -3.71 -12.70 -0.62
C ILE A 97 -2.55 -13.63 -1.01
N LYS A 98 -1.32 -13.29 -0.63
CA LYS A 98 -0.09 -13.98 -1.05
C LYS A 98 0.60 -14.77 0.07
N ASN A 99 -0.18 -15.37 0.97
CA ASN A 99 0.34 -16.22 2.06
C ASN A 99 1.46 -15.53 2.87
N PHE A 100 1.21 -14.29 3.27
CA PHE A 100 2.08 -13.47 4.11
C PHE A 100 3.44 -13.09 3.51
N GLN A 101 3.58 -13.14 2.18
CA GLN A 101 4.74 -12.62 1.44
C GLN A 101 4.31 -11.90 0.16
N THR A 102 4.72 -10.65 -0.04
CA THR A 102 4.34 -9.87 -1.23
C THR A 102 5.51 -9.10 -1.82
N ASP A 103 5.46 -8.87 -3.14
CA ASP A 103 6.41 -7.99 -3.83
C ASP A 103 6.05 -6.52 -3.61
N LEU A 104 6.91 -5.83 -2.85
CA LEU A 104 6.74 -4.42 -2.51
C LEU A 104 7.07 -3.50 -3.69
N THR A 105 7.90 -3.95 -4.64
CA THR A 105 8.25 -3.18 -5.84
C THR A 105 7.04 -3.07 -6.78
N VAL A 106 6.28 -4.16 -6.95
CA VAL A 106 5.03 -4.15 -7.74
C VAL A 106 4.01 -3.19 -7.10
N LEU A 107 3.78 -3.30 -5.80
CA LEU A 107 2.85 -2.42 -5.08
C LEU A 107 3.31 -0.96 -5.10
N GLN A 108 4.61 -0.69 -5.04
CA GLN A 108 5.16 0.66 -5.12
C GLN A 108 4.81 1.31 -6.45
N ASN A 109 5.01 0.58 -7.55
CA ASN A 109 4.71 1.06 -8.90
C ASN A 109 3.21 1.31 -9.06
N ASP A 110 2.39 0.35 -8.62
CA ASP A 110 0.93 0.50 -8.64
C ASP A 110 0.47 1.67 -7.77
N MET A 111 1.13 2.00 -6.66
CA MET A 111 0.77 3.15 -5.82
C MET A 111 1.45 4.47 -6.22
N LYS A 112 2.36 4.44 -7.21
CA LYS A 112 3.20 5.59 -7.61
C LYS A 112 3.94 6.21 -6.41
N LEU A 113 4.44 5.37 -5.52
CA LEU A 113 5.19 5.80 -4.34
C LEU A 113 6.69 5.81 -4.63
N GLN A 114 7.42 6.70 -3.94
CA GLN A 114 8.87 6.60 -3.90
C GLN A 114 9.28 5.33 -3.15
N GLU A 115 10.36 4.70 -3.60
CA GLU A 115 10.89 3.47 -3.00
C GLU A 115 11.22 3.64 -1.52
N SER A 116 11.89 4.74 -1.16
CA SER A 116 12.19 5.09 0.24
C SER A 116 10.92 5.08 1.11
N ARG A 117 9.83 5.66 0.60
CA ARG A 117 8.55 5.72 1.31
C ARG A 117 7.91 4.35 1.47
N MET A 118 7.94 3.50 0.43
CA MET A 118 7.45 2.12 0.53
C MET A 118 8.23 1.34 1.59
N MET A 119 9.55 1.49 1.60
CA MET A 119 10.43 0.83 2.56
C MET A 119 10.21 1.30 4.01
N ASP A 120 10.00 2.59 4.22
CA ASP A 120 9.69 3.14 5.55
C ASP A 120 8.37 2.58 6.09
N ILE A 121 7.36 2.45 5.23
CA ILE A 121 6.06 1.88 5.60
C ILE A 121 6.20 0.39 5.92
N ALA A 122 6.88 -0.39 5.07
CA ALA A 122 7.12 -1.81 5.33
C ALA A 122 7.89 -2.05 6.64
N LYS A 123 8.88 -1.19 6.93
CA LYS A 123 9.59 -1.18 8.21
C LYS A 123 8.67 -0.85 9.39
N ALA A 124 7.85 0.20 9.28
CA ALA A 124 6.89 0.55 10.33
C ALA A 124 5.88 -0.58 10.61
N MET A 125 5.53 -1.36 9.58
CA MET A 125 4.72 -2.57 9.68
C MET A 125 5.47 -3.80 10.21
N ARG A 126 6.77 -3.67 10.51
CA ARG A 126 7.67 -4.74 10.98
C ARG A 126 7.80 -5.92 10.01
N LEU A 127 7.78 -5.65 8.71
CA LEU A 127 8.01 -6.69 7.71
C LEU A 127 9.50 -7.02 7.60
N LYS A 128 9.80 -8.30 7.40
CA LYS A 128 11.12 -8.74 6.96
C LYS A 128 11.21 -8.43 5.47
N VAL A 129 12.17 -7.59 5.07
CA VAL A 129 12.39 -7.27 3.65
C VAL A 129 13.61 -8.00 3.12
N SER A 130 13.43 -8.81 2.09
CA SER A 130 14.50 -9.49 1.35
C SER A 130 14.54 -9.00 -0.09
N LYS A 131 15.71 -9.15 -0.73
CA LYS A 131 15.81 -8.98 -2.18
C LYS A 131 15.46 -10.31 -2.84
N ALA A 132 14.55 -10.30 -3.81
CA ALA A 132 14.38 -11.43 -4.70
C ALA A 132 15.66 -11.55 -5.55
N LYS A 133 16.27 -12.74 -5.60
CA LYS A 133 17.31 -13.01 -6.59
C LYS A 133 16.60 -13.21 -7.93
N GLY A 134 16.85 -12.34 -8.90
CA GLY A 134 16.38 -12.54 -10.26
C GLY A 134 16.96 -13.84 -10.84
N LEU A 135 16.18 -14.56 -11.63
CA LEU A 135 16.73 -15.55 -12.56
C LEU A 135 17.63 -14.79 -13.55
N LEU A 136 18.85 -15.29 -13.73
CA LEU A 136 19.89 -14.74 -14.60
C LEU A 136 19.31 -14.36 -15.97
N GLY A 137 19.38 -13.08 -16.34
CA GLY A 137 19.29 -12.64 -17.75
C GLY A 137 18.14 -11.71 -18.15
N LEU A 138 17.20 -11.37 -17.26
CA LEU A 138 16.16 -10.37 -17.56
C LEU A 138 16.15 -9.27 -16.50
N ASN A 139 16.66 -8.11 -16.91
CA ASN A 139 16.62 -6.80 -16.23
C ASN A 139 16.47 -6.89 -14.69
N ASP A 140 17.63 -6.89 -14.02
CA ASP A 140 17.87 -7.13 -12.59
C ASP A 140 17.31 -6.02 -11.69
N GLN A 141 16.01 -5.72 -11.85
CA GLN A 141 15.25 -4.94 -10.90
C GLN A 141 15.34 -5.73 -9.59
N ASN A 142 16.07 -5.18 -8.61
CA ASN A 142 16.21 -5.78 -7.30
C ASN A 142 14.84 -5.75 -6.59
N HIS A 143 13.94 -6.65 -6.97
CA HIS A 143 12.60 -6.77 -6.45
C HIS A 143 12.68 -6.99 -4.94
N LYS A 144 11.89 -6.23 -4.19
CA LYS A 144 11.90 -6.28 -2.72
C LYS A 144 10.69 -7.04 -2.24
N LEU A 145 10.92 -8.15 -1.57
CA LEU A 145 9.87 -8.99 -1.01
C LEU A 145 9.67 -8.60 0.45
N GLY A 146 8.45 -8.24 0.81
CA GLY A 146 8.03 -8.04 2.19
C GLY A 146 7.35 -9.30 2.70
N THR A 147 7.87 -9.87 3.78
CA THR A 147 7.30 -11.05 4.44
C THR A 147 6.90 -10.71 5.87
N LEU A 148 5.71 -11.13 6.27
CA LEU A 148 5.28 -11.11 7.66
C LEU A 148 5.75 -12.41 8.34
N CYS A 149 6.63 -12.28 9.32
CA CYS A 149 7.18 -13.42 10.09
C CYS A 149 6.81 -13.27 11.57
N LEU A 150 6.66 -14.40 12.26
CA LEU A 150 6.49 -14.46 13.71
C LEU A 150 7.74 -15.09 14.36
N PRO A 151 8.25 -14.56 15.48
CA PRO A 151 7.81 -13.32 16.12
C PRO A 151 8.11 -12.09 15.25
N LEU A 152 7.37 -11.00 15.46
CA LEU A 152 7.55 -9.77 14.66
C LEU A 152 8.98 -9.22 14.82
N PRO A 153 9.71 -8.96 13.72
CA PRO A 153 11.05 -8.40 13.77
C PRO A 153 11.13 -7.11 14.61
N VAL A 154 12.11 -7.07 15.52
CA VAL A 154 12.44 -5.86 16.26
C VAL A 154 13.26 -4.95 15.35
N GLN A 155 12.75 -3.74 15.11
CA GLN A 155 13.48 -2.72 14.37
C GLN A 155 14.70 -2.29 15.19
N LYS A 156 15.91 -2.62 14.74
CA LYS A 156 17.12 -2.03 15.32
C LYS A 156 17.14 -0.55 14.94
N ALA A 157 17.15 0.34 15.94
CA ALA A 157 17.34 1.77 15.70
C ALA A 157 18.63 1.94 14.89
N SER A 158 18.59 2.75 13.83
CA SER A 158 19.79 3.06 13.05
C SER A 158 20.72 3.93 13.92
N GLY A 159 21.49 3.30 14.78
CA GLY A 159 22.60 3.93 15.48
C GLY A 159 23.70 4.20 14.46
N ASN A 160 23.61 5.33 13.75
CA ASN A 160 24.71 5.98 13.02
C ASN A 160 24.25 7.35 12.51
N LYS A 161 23.91 8.26 13.43
CA LYS A 161 24.22 9.67 13.19
C LYS A 161 25.62 9.89 13.74
N LEU A 162 26.63 9.77 12.88
CA LEU A 162 27.98 10.24 13.17
C LEU A 162 27.86 11.69 13.66
N LYS A 163 28.04 11.90 14.96
CA LYS A 163 28.16 13.23 15.56
C LYS A 163 29.32 13.91 14.83
N ARG A 164 29.00 14.99 14.12
CA ARG A 164 29.96 15.86 13.45
C ARG A 164 31.03 16.26 14.49
N LYS A 165 32.27 15.79 14.30
CA LYS A 165 33.43 16.19 15.13
C LYS A 165 33.55 17.71 15.00
N LYS A 166 33.43 18.44 16.11
CA LYS A 166 33.88 19.83 16.16
C LYS A 166 35.39 19.83 15.87
N MET A 167 35.80 20.54 14.84
CA MET A 167 37.19 20.92 14.66
C MET A 167 37.46 22.07 15.63
N ASN A 168 38.46 21.91 16.49
CA ASN A 168 39.11 23.02 17.19
C ASN A 168 40.21 23.56 16.30
#